data_AF-A0A1C5RMY4-F1
#
_entry.id   AF-A0A1C5RMY4-F1
#
_cell.length_a   1.000
_cell.length_b   1.000
_cell.length_c   1.000
_cell.angle_alpha   90.00
_cell.angle_beta   90.00
_cell.angle_gamma   90.00
#
_symmetry.space_group_name_H-M   'P 1'
#
loop_
_entity.id
_entity.type
_entity.pdbx_description
1 polymer ?
#
loop_
_entity_poly.entity_id
_entity_poly.type
_entity_poly.pdbx_seq_one_letter_code
_entity_poly.pdbx_strand_id
1 'polypeptide(L)'
;MGQYARSDIVLESNSLLRAVFFIPKNKERQVTVMRQAVTTVQYVFAGIGGFMGWFLGGLDGFLYALLMFVVIDYVTGLMAAFVQKKVSSEVGFKGICKKVAIFCLVGIGHVLDTQVIQNGSVLRTAVIFFYLSNEGISIIENVALIGLPVPKKLKEVLEQLHEEADEKKEDE
;
A
#
# COMPACT_ATOMS: atom_id res chain seq x y z
N MET A 1 67.35 7.25 37.03
CA MET A 1 66.28 6.28 36.67
C MET A 1 64.88 6.90 36.56
N GLY A 2 64.60 8.13 37.01
CA GLY A 2 63.24 8.70 37.02
C GLY A 2 62.75 9.47 35.78
N GLN A 3 63.56 9.64 34.73
CA GLN A 3 63.12 10.33 33.49
C GLN A 3 62.41 9.41 32.50
N TYR A 4 62.79 8.12 32.45
CA TYR A 4 62.16 7.13 31.54
C TYR A 4 60.71 6.82 31.93
N ALA A 5 60.41 6.65 33.23
CA ALA A 5 59.04 6.34 33.68
C ALA A 5 58.03 7.48 33.43
N ARG A 6 58.49 8.74 33.34
CA ARG A 6 57.61 9.90 33.13
C ARG A 6 57.23 10.09 31.66
N SER A 7 58.12 9.75 30.73
CA SER A 7 57.82 9.78 29.29
C SER A 7 56.81 8.70 28.90
N ASP A 8 56.90 7.52 29.51
CA ASP A 8 56.03 6.39 29.17
C ASP A 8 54.56 6.65 29.57
N ILE A 9 54.32 7.23 30.75
CA ILE A 9 52.97 7.58 31.23
C ILE A 9 52.32 8.66 30.34
N VAL A 10 53.09 9.63 29.84
CA VAL A 10 52.58 10.70 28.96
C VAL A 10 52.29 10.16 27.56
N LEU A 11 53.09 9.21 27.08
CA LEU A 11 52.85 8.55 25.79
C LEU A 11 51.62 7.63 25.83
N GLU A 12 51.41 6.90 26.92
CA GLU A 12 50.25 6.02 27.12
C GLU A 12 48.95 6.82 27.30
N SER A 13 48.99 7.97 28.00
CA SER A 13 47.83 8.85 28.12
C SER A 13 47.40 9.45 26.77
N ASN A 14 48.34 9.76 25.87
CA ASN A 14 48.03 10.31 24.54
C ASN A 14 47.52 9.23 23.55
N SER A 15 47.99 7.98 23.67
CA SER A 15 47.48 6.87 22.86
C SER A 15 46.07 6.47 23.28
N LEU A 16 45.78 6.46 24.58
CA LEU A 16 44.44 6.20 25.11
C LEU A 16 43.45 7.33 24.80
N LEU A 17 43.86 8.60 24.92
CA LEU A 17 43.03 9.74 24.51
C LEU A 17 42.72 9.73 23.01
N ARG A 18 43.67 9.33 22.16
CA ARG A 18 43.42 9.14 20.74
C ARG A 18 42.48 7.97 20.45
N ALA A 19 42.60 6.85 21.18
CA ALA A 19 41.70 5.70 21.03
C ALA A 19 40.26 6.00 21.48
N VAL A 20 40.08 6.81 22.53
CA VAL A 20 38.75 7.28 22.99
C VAL A 20 38.09 8.22 21.98
N PHE A 21 38.87 9.02 21.24
CA PHE A 21 38.36 9.93 20.19
C PHE A 21 38.33 9.32 18.78
N PHE A 22 38.89 8.12 18.58
CA PHE A 22 38.91 7.45 17.29
C PHE A 22 37.60 6.71 17.03
N ILE A 23 36.50 7.46 16.95
CA ILE A 23 35.31 6.93 16.28
C ILE A 23 35.69 6.74 14.81
N PRO A 24 35.60 5.51 14.26
CA PRO A 24 36.02 5.28 12.89
C PRO A 24 35.17 6.15 11.96
N LYS A 25 35.82 7.04 11.19
CA LYS A 25 35.19 7.90 10.16
C LYS A 25 34.28 7.12 9.21
N ASN A 26 34.50 5.82 9.09
CA ASN A 26 33.64 4.89 8.35
C ASN A 26 32.25 4.72 8.98
N LYS A 27 32.13 4.67 10.31
CA LYS A 27 30.83 4.56 11.02
C LYS A 27 30.01 5.83 10.87
N GLU A 28 30.63 7.00 10.99
CA GLU A 28 29.99 8.30 10.72
C GLU A 28 29.48 8.38 9.27
N ARG A 29 30.33 8.01 8.29
CA ARG A 29 29.96 7.96 6.87
C ARG A 29 28.80 7.00 6.60
N GLN A 30 28.83 5.80 7.17
CA GLN A 30 27.77 4.80 7.01
C GLN A 30 26.44 5.29 7.61
N VAL A 31 26.48 5.95 8.77
CA VAL A 31 25.29 6.56 9.39
C VAL A 31 24.73 7.70 8.52
N THR A 32 25.58 8.55 7.95
CA THR A 32 25.15 9.61 7.03
C THR A 32 24.53 9.05 5.75
N VAL A 33 25.14 8.02 5.14
CA VAL A 33 24.60 7.35 3.95
C VAL A 33 23.25 6.69 4.24
N MET A 34 23.12 6.00 5.38
CA MET A 34 21.84 5.40 5.80
C MET A 34 20.77 6.47 5.99
N ARG A 35 21.10 7.60 6.63
CA ARG A 35 20.17 8.72 6.81
C ARG A 35 19.74 9.32 5.47
N GLN A 36 20.68 9.57 4.57
CA GLN A 36 20.38 10.07 3.21
C GLN A 36 19.46 9.11 2.45
N ALA A 37 19.72 7.80 2.52
CA ALA A 37 18.86 6.80 1.88
C ALA A 37 17.42 6.84 2.42
N VAL A 38 17.24 6.85 3.75
CA VAL A 38 15.91 6.93 4.37
C VAL A 38 15.20 8.24 4.01
N THR A 39 15.92 9.36 4.05
CA THR A 39 15.36 10.68 3.72
C THR A 39 14.97 10.79 2.24
N THR A 40 15.78 10.25 1.32
CA THR A 40 15.42 10.19 -0.10
C THR A 40 14.15 9.37 -0.30
N VAL A 41 14.05 8.21 0.35
CA VAL A 41 12.85 7.35 0.29
C VAL A 41 11.63 8.10 0.84
N GLN A 42 11.76 8.80 1.97
CA GLN A 42 10.70 9.62 2.55
C GLN A 42 10.21 10.72 1.59
N TYR A 43 11.13 11.42 0.92
CA TYR A 43 10.75 12.46 -0.04
C TYR A 43 10.03 11.89 -1.26
N VAL A 44 10.45 10.72 -1.75
CA VAL A 44 9.75 10.03 -2.85
C VAL A 44 8.34 9.65 -2.42
N PHE A 45 8.17 9.03 -1.25
CA PHE A 45 6.84 8.69 -0.73
C PHE A 45 5.97 9.92 -0.47
N ALA A 46 6.54 11.01 0.06
CA ALA A 46 5.82 12.26 0.27
C ALA A 46 5.38 12.89 -1.06
N GLY A 47 6.23 12.86 -2.08
CA GLY A 47 5.90 13.37 -3.42
C GLY A 47 4.77 12.57 -4.07
N ILE A 48 4.88 11.23 -4.05
CA ILE A 48 3.84 10.34 -4.59
C ILE A 48 2.55 10.50 -3.79
N GLY A 49 2.61 10.46 -2.46
CA GLY A 49 1.44 10.61 -1.60
C GLY A 49 0.76 11.97 -1.74
N GLY A 50 1.54 13.05 -1.90
CA GLY A 50 1.02 14.39 -2.18
C GLY A 50 0.31 14.47 -3.53
N PHE A 51 0.92 13.91 -4.58
CA PHE A 51 0.30 13.84 -5.90
C PHE A 51 -0.98 12.99 -5.89
N MET A 52 -0.95 11.80 -5.28
CA MET A 52 -2.11 10.92 -5.17
C MET A 52 -3.23 11.57 -4.35
N GLY A 53 -2.89 12.25 -3.25
CA GLY A 53 -3.86 12.99 -2.45
C GLY A 53 -4.54 14.09 -3.27
N TRP A 54 -3.78 14.84 -4.07
CA TRP A 54 -4.34 15.83 -4.99
C TRP A 54 -5.21 15.19 -6.08
N PHE A 55 -4.72 14.14 -6.74
CA PHE A 55 -5.39 13.49 -7.86
C PHE A 55 -6.70 12.78 -7.46
N LEU A 56 -6.74 12.15 -6.28
CA LEU A 56 -7.94 11.48 -5.77
C LEU A 56 -8.94 12.45 -5.10
N GLY A 57 -8.58 13.72 -4.95
CA GLY A 57 -9.42 14.75 -4.33
C GLY A 57 -9.40 14.76 -2.80
N GLY A 58 -8.33 14.25 -2.19
CA GLY A 58 -8.13 14.19 -0.75
C GLY A 58 -8.66 12.90 -0.13
N LEU A 59 -8.18 12.63 1.09
CA LEU A 59 -8.43 11.40 1.84
C LEU A 59 -9.59 11.61 2.82
N ASP A 60 -10.81 11.58 2.29
CA ASP A 60 -12.04 11.68 3.08
C ASP A 60 -12.57 10.30 3.52
N GLY A 61 -13.68 10.28 4.26
CA GLY A 61 -14.26 9.05 4.79
C GLY A 61 -14.67 8.04 3.72
N PHE A 62 -15.11 8.49 2.54
CA PHE A 62 -15.51 7.60 1.46
C PHE A 62 -14.30 6.95 0.80
N LEU A 63 -13.25 7.73 0.50
CA LEU A 63 -12.01 7.19 -0.05
C LEU A 63 -11.31 6.26 0.96
N TYR A 64 -11.34 6.60 2.25
CA TYR A 64 -10.83 5.74 3.32
C TYR A 64 -11.59 4.40 3.40
N ALA A 65 -12.93 4.44 3.30
CA ALA A 65 -13.73 3.22 3.29
C ALA A 65 -13.39 2.32 2.10
N LEU A 66 -13.26 2.89 0.89
CA LEU A 66 -12.84 2.14 -0.30
C LEU A 66 -11.45 1.52 -0.13
N LEU A 67 -10.50 2.28 0.39
CA LEU A 67 -9.15 1.79 0.66
C LEU A 67 -9.18 0.59 1.63
N MET A 68 -9.96 0.69 2.70
CA MET A 68 -10.12 -0.39 3.67
C MET A 68 -10.76 -1.65 3.04
N PHE A 69 -11.78 -1.48 2.19
CA PHE A 69 -12.40 -2.59 1.46
C PHE A 69 -11.41 -3.27 0.50
N VAL A 70 -10.64 -2.50 -0.27
CA VAL A 70 -9.61 -3.04 -1.17
C VAL A 70 -8.54 -3.84 -0.40
N VAL A 71 -8.11 -3.34 0.75
CA VAL A 71 -7.12 -4.03 1.59
C VAL A 71 -7.70 -5.34 2.15
N ILE A 72 -8.92 -5.30 2.67
CA ILE A 72 -9.60 -6.50 3.18
C ILE A 72 -9.77 -7.51 2.05
N ASP A 73 -10.23 -7.09 0.87
CA ASP A 73 -10.41 -7.97 -0.27
C ASP A 73 -9.11 -8.64 -0.71
N TYR A 74 -8.01 -7.89 -0.77
CA TYR A 74 -6.72 -8.47 -1.12
C TYR A 74 -6.28 -9.53 -0.10
N VAL A 75 -6.47 -9.25 1.19
CA VAL A 75 -6.13 -10.20 2.26
C VAL A 75 -7.05 -11.42 2.23
N THR A 76 -8.36 -11.26 2.05
CA THR A 76 -9.30 -12.38 1.94
C THR A 76 -9.08 -13.20 0.68
N GLY A 77 -8.80 -12.56 -0.45
CA GLY A 77 -8.43 -13.24 -1.70
C GLY A 77 -7.15 -14.05 -1.56
N LEU A 78 -6.14 -13.52 -0.88
CA LEU A 78 -4.91 -14.27 -0.59
C LEU A 78 -5.17 -15.48 0.32
N MET A 79 -5.99 -15.31 1.36
CA MET A 79 -6.41 -16.41 2.24
C MET A 79 -7.19 -17.48 1.48
N ALA A 80 -8.14 -17.09 0.63
CA ALA A 80 -8.92 -18.01 -0.19
C ALA A 80 -8.04 -18.80 -1.17
N ALA A 81 -7.09 -18.13 -1.84
CA ALA A 81 -6.13 -18.78 -2.74
C ALA A 81 -5.23 -19.79 -2.01
N PHE A 82 -4.83 -19.47 -0.78
CA PHE A 82 -4.05 -20.37 0.08
C PHE A 82 -4.86 -21.61 0.49
N VAL A 83 -6.11 -21.42 0.93
CA VAL A 83 -7.02 -22.52 1.29
C VAL A 83 -7.26 -23.46 0.10
N GLN A 84 -7.43 -22.89 -1.09
CA GLN A 84 -7.61 -23.67 -2.33
C GLN A 84 -6.31 -24.26 -2.89
N LYS A 85 -5.15 -23.99 -2.28
CA LYS A 85 -3.81 -24.36 -2.77
C LYS A 85 -3.53 -23.91 -4.22
N LYS A 86 -4.21 -22.84 -4.67
CA LYS A 86 -4.09 -22.26 -6.02
C LYS A 86 -3.44 -20.89 -5.96
N VAL A 87 -2.25 -20.82 -5.37
CA VAL A 87 -1.49 -19.57 -5.29
C VAL A 87 -0.75 -19.35 -6.62
N SER A 88 -1.42 -18.73 -7.57
CA SER A 88 -0.80 -18.28 -8.82
C SER A 88 -0.45 -16.79 -8.72
N SER A 89 0.82 -16.47 -8.91
CA SER A 89 1.31 -15.08 -8.95
C SER A 89 0.70 -14.27 -10.10
N GLU A 90 0.32 -14.92 -11.20
CA GLU A 90 -0.35 -14.27 -12.33
C GLU A 90 -1.76 -13.78 -11.94
N VAL A 91 -2.50 -14.62 -11.21
CA VAL A 91 -3.83 -14.26 -10.68
C VAL A 91 -3.70 -13.13 -9.64
N GLY A 92 -2.70 -13.19 -8.77
CA GLY A 92 -2.42 -12.14 -7.79
C GLY A 92 -2.06 -10.80 -8.44
N PHE A 93 -1.22 -10.81 -9.48
CA PHE A 93 -0.86 -9.61 -10.22
C PHE A 93 -2.07 -8.99 -10.92
N LYS A 94 -2.89 -9.82 -11.59
CA LYS A 94 -4.14 -9.37 -12.21
C LYS A 94 -5.09 -8.73 -11.18
N GLY A 95 -5.15 -9.30 -9.97
CA GLY A 95 -5.89 -8.74 -8.85
C GLY A 95 -5.40 -7.34 -8.48
N ILE A 96 -4.10 -7.16 -8.24
CA ILE A 96 -3.50 -5.86 -7.89
C ILE A 96 -3.73 -4.83 -9.00
N CYS A 97 -3.54 -5.20 -10.27
CA CYS A 97 -3.80 -4.30 -11.40
C CYS A 97 -5.24 -3.79 -11.42
N LYS A 98 -6.22 -4.65 -11.11
CA LYS A 98 -7.63 -4.25 -10.99
C LYS A 98 -7.82 -3.22 -9.87
N LYS A 99 -7.19 -3.41 -8.70
CA LYS A 99 -7.29 -2.46 -7.58
C LYS A 99 -6.65 -1.12 -7.91
N VAL A 100 -5.52 -1.10 -8.61
CA VAL A 100 -4.90 0.16 -9.07
C VAL A 100 -5.82 0.89 -10.05
N ALA A 101 -6.45 0.17 -10.98
CA ALA A 101 -7.40 0.74 -11.93
C ALA A 101 -8.60 1.41 -11.23
N ILE A 102 -9.08 0.84 -10.12
CA ILE A 102 -10.14 1.45 -9.29
C ILE A 102 -9.74 2.86 -8.84
N PHE A 103 -8.55 3.01 -8.26
CA PHE A 103 -8.09 4.33 -7.81
C PHE A 103 -7.86 5.31 -8.97
N CYS A 104 -7.41 4.83 -10.13
CA CYS A 104 -7.33 5.66 -11.33
C CYS A 104 -8.71 6.21 -11.74
N LEU A 105 -9.75 5.37 -11.72
CA LEU A 105 -11.12 5.78 -12.06
C LEU A 105 -11.70 6.75 -11.04
N VAL A 106 -11.40 6.58 -9.75
CA VAL A 106 -11.78 7.55 -8.71
C VAL A 106 -11.13 8.90 -8.96
N GLY A 107 -9.83 8.93 -9.31
CA GLY A 107 -9.14 10.16 -9.65
C GLY A 107 -9.68 10.83 -10.91
N ILE A 108 -10.03 10.04 -11.94
CA ILE A 108 -10.72 10.56 -13.13
C ILE A 108 -12.07 11.17 -12.73
N GLY A 109 -12.85 10.50 -11.89
CA GLY A 109 -14.12 11.03 -11.37
C GLY A 109 -13.92 12.37 -10.64
N HIS A 110 -12.88 12.49 -9.82
CA HIS A 110 -12.52 13.73 -9.15
C HIS A 110 -12.14 14.86 -10.12
N VAL A 111 -11.33 14.54 -11.13
CA VAL A 111 -10.94 15.51 -12.17
C VAL A 111 -12.16 15.97 -12.95
N LEU A 112 -13.08 15.08 -13.31
CA LEU A 112 -14.30 15.44 -14.02
C LEU A 112 -15.22 16.32 -13.17
N ASP A 113 -15.40 15.97 -11.90
CA ASP A 113 -16.19 16.77 -10.96
C ASP A 113 -15.65 18.20 -10.85
N THR A 114 -14.33 18.35 -10.73
CA THR A 114 -13.68 19.65 -10.51
C THR A 114 -13.47 20.47 -11.77
N GLN A 115 -13.13 19.84 -12.90
CA GLN A 115 -12.76 20.53 -14.14
C GLN A 115 -13.92 20.71 -15.12
N VAL A 116 -14.89 19.78 -15.13
CA VAL A 116 -15.96 19.77 -16.14
C VAL A 116 -17.29 20.17 -15.53
N ILE A 117 -17.68 19.50 -14.46
CA ILE A 117 -19.01 19.68 -13.84
C ILE A 117 -19.02 20.92 -12.95
N GLN A 118 -17.88 21.22 -12.31
CA GLN A 118 -17.70 22.31 -11.35
C GLN A 118 -18.74 22.27 -10.20
N ASN A 119 -19.29 21.10 -9.93
CA ASN A 119 -20.44 20.93 -9.02
C ASN A 119 -20.19 19.73 -8.11
N GLY A 120 -19.59 20.01 -6.95
CA GLY A 120 -19.39 19.05 -5.87
C GLY A 120 -18.46 17.89 -6.23
N SER A 121 -18.68 16.75 -5.58
CA SER A 121 -17.89 15.52 -5.73
C SER A 121 -18.76 14.32 -6.14
N VAL A 122 -19.80 14.58 -6.94
CA VAL A 122 -20.87 13.60 -7.19
C VAL A 122 -20.35 12.40 -7.97
N LEU A 123 -19.60 12.60 -9.06
CA LEU A 123 -19.07 11.48 -9.84
C LEU A 123 -18.02 10.70 -9.07
N ARG A 124 -17.09 11.39 -8.40
CA ARG A 124 -16.09 10.76 -7.54
C ARG A 124 -16.77 9.86 -6.51
N THR A 125 -17.76 10.39 -5.80
CA THR A 125 -18.50 9.63 -4.79
C THR A 125 -19.24 8.46 -5.42
N ALA A 126 -19.91 8.64 -6.56
CA ALA A 126 -20.60 7.56 -7.26
C ALA A 126 -19.65 6.42 -7.67
N VAL A 127 -18.47 6.75 -8.23
CA VAL A 127 -17.43 5.76 -8.57
C VAL A 127 -16.91 5.04 -7.33
N ILE A 128 -16.70 5.76 -6.23
CA ILE A 128 -16.30 5.16 -4.95
C ILE A 128 -17.34 4.15 -4.48
N PHE A 129 -18.63 4.51 -4.42
CA PHE A 129 -19.68 3.60 -3.97
C PHE A 129 -19.88 2.41 -4.90
N PHE A 130 -19.73 2.61 -6.21
CA PHE A 130 -19.73 1.52 -7.18
C PHE A 130 -18.63 0.51 -6.87
N TYR A 131 -17.39 0.97 -6.70
CA TYR A 131 -16.29 0.05 -6.42
C TYR A 131 -16.30 -0.51 -4.99
N LEU A 132 -16.82 0.23 -4.01
CA LEU A 132 -17.04 -0.29 -2.67
C LEU A 132 -17.99 -1.50 -2.69
N SER A 133 -19.04 -1.43 -3.51
CA SER A 133 -19.94 -2.57 -3.74
C SER A 133 -19.22 -3.74 -4.44
N ASN A 134 -18.38 -3.47 -5.46
CA ASN A 134 -17.60 -4.50 -6.15
C ASN A 134 -16.62 -5.23 -5.21
N GLU A 135 -15.91 -4.48 -4.37
CA GLU A 135 -15.01 -5.04 -3.36
C GLU A 135 -15.78 -5.79 -2.29
N GLY A 136 -16.94 -5.29 -1.85
CA GLY A 136 -17.81 -5.98 -0.92
C GLY A 136 -18.27 -7.35 -1.43
N ILE A 137 -18.66 -7.44 -2.72
CA ILE A 137 -19.02 -8.69 -3.37
C ILE A 137 -17.82 -9.66 -3.38
N SER A 138 -16.65 -9.18 -3.82
CA SER A 138 -15.42 -9.97 -3.86
C SER A 138 -15.01 -10.51 -2.49
N ILE A 139 -15.17 -9.71 -1.42
CA ILE A 139 -14.94 -10.15 -0.04
C ILE A 139 -15.88 -11.29 0.34
N ILE A 140 -17.17 -11.18 0.04
CA ILE A 140 -18.15 -12.22 0.38
C ILE A 140 -17.82 -13.53 -0.34
N GLU A 141 -17.43 -13.46 -1.62
CA GLU A 141 -16.98 -14.61 -2.39
C GLU A 141 -15.74 -15.27 -1.76
N ASN A 142 -14.70 -14.47 -1.47
CA ASN A 142 -13.48 -14.97 -0.83
C ASN A 142 -13.75 -15.59 0.56
N VAL A 143 -14.63 -14.99 1.35
CA VAL A 143 -15.04 -15.50 2.67
C VAL A 143 -15.81 -16.82 2.54
N ALA A 144 -16.68 -16.96 1.54
CA ALA A 144 -17.37 -18.21 1.26
C ALA A 144 -16.36 -19.33 0.88
N LEU A 145 -15.33 -19.00 0.11
CA LEU A 145 -14.27 -19.93 -0.29
C LEU A 145 -13.38 -20.38 0.89
N ILE A 146 -13.24 -19.55 1.91
CA ILE A 146 -12.52 -19.89 3.16
C ILE A 146 -13.37 -20.82 4.06
N GLY A 147 -14.66 -20.99 3.77
CA GLY A 147 -15.55 -21.90 4.48
C GLY A 147 -16.41 -21.23 5.55
N LEU A 148 -16.52 -19.90 5.55
CA LEU A 148 -17.47 -19.20 6.42
C LEU A 148 -18.90 -19.37 5.85
N PRO A 149 -19.90 -19.65 6.70
CA PRO A 149 -21.27 -19.85 6.25
C PRO A 149 -21.87 -18.53 5.75
N VAL A 150 -22.06 -18.41 4.44
CA VAL A 150 -22.75 -17.28 3.81
C VAL A 150 -24.24 -17.63 3.60
N PRO A 151 -25.18 -16.75 3.96
CA PRO A 151 -26.61 -16.96 3.73
C PRO A 151 -26.93 -17.32 2.28
N LYS A 152 -27.79 -18.33 2.07
CA LYS A 152 -28.16 -18.83 0.73
C LYS A 152 -28.65 -17.73 -0.20
N LYS A 153 -29.41 -16.76 0.32
CA LYS A 153 -29.93 -15.63 -0.47
C LYS A 153 -28.86 -14.69 -1.00
N LEU A 154 -27.75 -14.51 -0.28
CA LEU A 154 -26.62 -13.75 -0.79
C LEU A 154 -25.89 -14.55 -1.87
N LYS A 155 -25.70 -15.86 -1.66
CA LYS A 155 -25.07 -16.73 -2.65
C LYS A 155 -25.83 -16.79 -3.97
N GLU A 156 -27.16 -16.93 -3.92
CA GLU A 156 -28.05 -16.92 -5.09
C GLU A 156 -27.92 -15.62 -5.90
N VAL A 157 -27.89 -14.47 -5.22
CA VAL A 157 -27.72 -13.16 -5.89
C VAL A 157 -26.33 -13.02 -6.51
N LEU A 158 -25.28 -13.53 -5.85
CA LEU A 158 -23.92 -13.48 -6.39
C LEU A 158 -23.74 -14.38 -7.62
N GLU A 159 -24.35 -15.58 -7.63
CA GLU A 159 -24.32 -16.48 -8.79
C GLU A 159 -25.04 -15.87 -9.99
N GLN A 160 -26.21 -15.25 -9.79
CA GLN A 160 -26.94 -14.54 -10.85
C GLN A 160 -26.14 -13.38 -11.47
N LEU A 161 -25.44 -12.61 -10.63
CA LEU A 161 -24.58 -11.53 -11.12
C LEU A 161 -23.38 -12.04 -11.93
N HIS A 162 -22.89 -13.26 -11.65
CA HIS A 162 -21.80 -13.87 -12.41
C HIS A 162 -22.29 -14.38 -13.77
N GLU A 163 -23.45 -15.04 -13.80
CA GLU A 163 -24.09 -15.51 -15.03
C GLU A 163 -24.37 -14.36 -16.01
N GLU A 164 -24.96 -13.25 -15.54
CA GLU A 164 -25.21 -12.06 -16.38
C GLU A 164 -23.91 -11.39 -16.89
N ALA A 165 -22.82 -11.48 -16.13
CA ALA A 165 -21.54 -10.89 -16.51
C ALA A 165 -20.75 -11.74 -17.52
N ASP A 166 -21.02 -13.04 -17.59
CA ASP A 166 -20.40 -13.95 -18.55
C ASP A 166 -21.22 -14.07 -19.85
N GLU A 167 -22.56 -14.05 -19.80
CA GLU A 167 -23.40 -14.00 -21.01
C GLU A 167 -23.08 -12.78 -21.89
N LYS A 168 -22.82 -11.61 -21.29
CA LYS A 168 -22.43 -10.40 -22.03
C LYS A 168 -21.07 -10.48 -22.74
N LYS A 169 -20.22 -11.45 -22.42
CA LYS A 169 -18.92 -11.64 -23.09
C LYS A 169 -19.00 -12.57 -24.29
N GLU A 170 -20.08 -13.34 -24.43
CA GLU A 170 -20.29 -14.25 -25.58
C GLU A 170 -21.02 -13.56 -26.74
N ASP A 171 -21.64 -12.40 -26.49
CA ASP A 171 -22.36 -11.59 -27.48
C ASP A 171 -21.55 -10.44 -28.12
N GLU A 172 -20.24 -10.32 -27.82
CA GLU A 172 -19.27 -9.39 -28.47
C GLU A 172 -18.19 -10.13 -29.27
#